data_AF-A0AAD2HA04-F1
#
_entry.id   AF-A0AAD2HA04-F1
#
_cell.length_a   1.000
_cell.length_b   1.000
_cell.length_c   1.000
_cell.angle_alpha   90.00
_cell.angle_beta   90.00
_cell.angle_gamma   90.00
#
_symmetry.space_group_name_H-M   'P 1'
#
loop_
_entity.id
_entity.type
_entity.pdbx_description
1 polymer ?
#
loop_
_entity_poly.entity_id
_entity_poly.type
_entity_poly.pdbx_seq_one_letter_code
_entity_poly.pdbx_strand_id
1 'polypeptide(L)'
;FTCEHALSISPRYIMTNNATGSNNSAIYVPVGTTWATRAQLRAHSFHKANTAGIYGRGGRAVSIVASGGYPDEDHGDILIYTGTGGKENTRFGDGPQVEDQKFSHPHNKWLRSAMYRQTPVHVIRGKNRNSLWAPEDGYCYDGKYLVTDAYMDKSPEDGQFMLCKFRLERVPGQPQLTKNREM
;
A
#
# COMPACT_ATOMS: atom_id res chain seq x y z
N PHE A 1 27.06 -17.96 -26.57
CA PHE A 1 26.07 -18.51 -25.63
C PHE A 1 24.95 -17.49 -25.48
N THR A 2 23.92 -17.63 -26.31
CA THR A 2 22.73 -16.77 -26.33
C THR A 2 21.68 -17.40 -25.43
N CYS A 3 21.30 -16.71 -24.36
CA CYS A 3 20.13 -17.06 -23.56
C CYS A 3 19.16 -15.88 -23.58
N GLU A 4 18.34 -15.84 -24.63
CA GLU A 4 17.04 -15.18 -24.57
C GLU A 4 16.13 -16.00 -23.65
N HIS A 5 15.55 -15.37 -22.63
CA HIS A 5 14.36 -15.85 -21.96
C HIS A 5 13.42 -14.65 -21.80
N ALA A 6 12.76 -14.31 -22.90
CA ALA A 6 11.56 -13.48 -22.87
C ALA A 6 10.43 -14.32 -22.25
N LEU A 7 10.11 -14.06 -20.98
CA LEU A 7 8.91 -14.60 -20.36
C LEU A 7 7.70 -13.87 -20.93
N SER A 8 7.02 -14.57 -21.84
CA SER A 8 5.69 -14.26 -22.35
C SER A 8 4.70 -14.07 -21.19
N ILE A 9 4.29 -12.82 -20.97
CA ILE A 9 3.19 -12.49 -20.04
C ILE A 9 1.87 -12.72 -20.80
N SER A 10 1.16 -13.78 -20.42
CA SER A 10 -0.16 -14.14 -20.96
C SER A 10 -1.20 -13.02 -20.71
N PRO A 11 -1.95 -12.55 -21.73
CA PRO A 11 -2.96 -11.51 -21.57
C PRO A 11 -4.29 -12.14 -21.14
N ARG A 12 -4.57 -12.18 -19.84
CA ARG A 12 -5.94 -12.36 -19.34
C ARG A 12 -6.24 -11.37 -18.22
N TYR A 13 -6.43 -10.12 -18.61
CA TYR A 13 -7.21 -9.16 -17.83
C TYR A 13 -8.40 -8.74 -18.70
N ILE A 14 -9.47 -9.54 -18.65
CA ILE A 14 -10.73 -9.15 -19.27
C ILE A 14 -11.39 -8.13 -18.35
N MET A 15 -11.47 -6.89 -18.83
CA MET A 15 -12.37 -5.87 -18.31
C MET A 15 -13.81 -6.32 -18.63
N THR A 16 -14.58 -6.74 -17.64
CA THR A 16 -16.04 -6.82 -17.78
C THR A 16 -16.68 -5.79 -16.86
N ASN A 17 -17.11 -4.67 -17.45
CA ASN A 17 -18.25 -3.93 -16.94
C ASN A 17 -19.48 -4.79 -17.18
N ASN A 18 -20.30 -5.04 -16.15
CA ASN A 18 -21.72 -5.33 -16.32
C ASN A 18 -22.47 -4.96 -15.04
N ALA A 19 -23.33 -3.96 -15.17
CA ALA A 19 -24.35 -3.63 -14.21
C ALA A 19 -25.55 -4.54 -14.47
N THR A 20 -25.86 -5.45 -13.53
CA THR A 20 -27.22 -5.96 -13.26
C THR A 20 -27.24 -6.65 -11.89
N GLY A 21 -28.21 -6.25 -11.06
CA GLY A 21 -28.63 -6.77 -9.75
C GLY A 21 -27.98 -8.05 -9.22
N SER A 22 -26.99 -7.89 -8.35
CA SER A 22 -26.82 -8.70 -7.13
C SER A 22 -26.21 -7.79 -6.07
N ASN A 23 -26.57 -7.96 -4.79
CA ASN A 23 -26.10 -7.14 -3.67
C ASN A 23 -24.63 -7.44 -3.31
N ASN A 24 -23.74 -7.38 -4.31
CA ASN A 24 -22.31 -7.54 -4.19
C ASN A 24 -21.59 -6.76 -5.30
N SER A 25 -21.99 -5.50 -5.50
CA SER A 25 -21.24 -4.58 -6.36
C SER A 25 -19.90 -4.29 -5.70
N ALA A 26 -18.83 -4.84 -6.28
CA ALA A 26 -17.47 -4.43 -5.95
C ALA A 26 -17.40 -2.90 -6.13
N ILE A 27 -17.08 -2.18 -5.05
CA ILE A 27 -16.97 -0.72 -5.08
C ILE A 27 -15.89 -0.35 -6.10
N TYR A 28 -16.29 0.26 -7.21
CA TYR A 28 -15.35 0.86 -8.15
C TYR A 28 -14.91 2.22 -7.61
N VAL A 29 -13.60 2.44 -7.56
CA VAL A 29 -13.00 3.71 -7.14
C VAL A 29 -11.98 4.12 -8.20
N PRO A 30 -12.19 5.22 -8.94
CA PRO A 30 -11.22 5.75 -9.89
C PRO A 30 -9.92 6.18 -9.22
N VAL A 31 -8.78 5.99 -9.89
CA VAL A 31 -7.50 6.61 -9.48
C VAL A 31 -7.67 8.13 -9.42
N GLY A 32 -7.10 8.77 -8.40
CA GLY A 32 -7.27 10.19 -8.10
C GLY A 32 -8.48 10.50 -7.22
N THR A 33 -9.31 9.51 -6.85
CA THR A 33 -10.38 9.74 -5.87
C THR A 33 -9.79 10.17 -4.54
N THR A 34 -10.32 11.25 -3.98
CA THR A 34 -9.89 11.80 -2.70
C THR A 34 -10.97 11.68 -1.61
N TRP A 35 -10.51 11.66 -0.36
CA TRP A 35 -11.36 11.70 0.83
C TRP A 35 -10.74 12.64 1.86
N ALA A 36 -11.54 13.51 2.45
CA ALA A 36 -11.06 14.43 3.47
C ALA A 36 -10.71 13.69 4.78
N THR A 37 -11.40 12.60 5.09
CA THR A 37 -11.23 11.88 6.35
C THR A 37 -11.09 10.38 6.17
N ARG A 38 -10.48 9.74 7.18
CA ARG A 38 -10.35 8.30 7.24
C ARG A 38 -11.71 7.58 7.33
N ALA A 39 -12.71 8.22 7.93
CA ALA A 39 -14.07 7.72 7.98
C ALA A 39 -14.73 7.68 6.59
N GLN A 40 -14.53 8.73 5.78
CA GLN A 40 -15.00 8.76 4.39
C GLN A 40 -14.28 7.70 3.54
N LEU A 41 -12.96 7.59 3.65
CA LEU A 41 -12.19 6.53 2.99
C LEU A 41 -12.77 5.14 3.36
N ARG A 42 -13.06 4.90 4.64
CA ARG A 42 -13.65 3.62 5.11
C ARG A 42 -15.02 3.35 4.52
N ALA A 43 -15.88 4.38 4.47
CA ALA A 43 -17.23 4.25 3.96
C ALA A 43 -17.24 3.98 2.45
N HIS A 44 -16.37 4.66 1.69
CA HIS A 44 -16.48 4.76 0.23
C HIS A 44 -15.35 4.06 -0.55
N SER A 45 -14.44 3.34 0.11
CA SER A 45 -13.36 2.59 -0.56
C SER A 45 -13.29 1.13 -0.14
N PHE A 46 -12.30 0.40 -0.67
CA PHE A 46 -11.94 -0.96 -0.26
C PHE A 46 -11.08 -1.00 1.03
N HIS A 47 -10.59 0.14 1.54
CA HIS A 47 -9.81 0.17 2.78
C HIS A 47 -10.72 0.31 4.00
N LYS A 48 -10.93 -0.76 4.78
CA LYS A 48 -11.91 -0.76 5.88
C LYS A 48 -11.34 -0.57 7.29
N ALA A 49 -10.02 -0.44 7.46
CA ALA A 49 -9.43 -0.23 8.79
C ALA A 49 -9.58 1.22 9.29
N ASN A 50 -9.82 1.38 10.59
CA ASN A 50 -9.98 2.68 11.25
C ASN A 50 -8.67 3.45 11.38
N THR A 51 -7.60 2.77 11.78
CA THR A 51 -6.28 3.37 12.03
C THR A 51 -5.16 2.63 11.30
N ALA A 52 -5.24 1.29 11.21
CA ALA A 52 -4.19 0.49 10.59
C ALA A 52 -3.88 0.93 9.15
N GLY A 53 -2.59 1.00 8.84
CA GLY A 53 -2.10 1.30 7.50
C GLY A 53 -2.39 0.17 6.52
N ILE A 54 -2.30 -1.08 6.94
CA ILE A 54 -2.53 -2.27 6.11
C ILE A 54 -3.92 -2.83 6.39
N TYR A 55 -4.69 -3.08 5.34
CA TYR A 55 -5.97 -3.78 5.42
C TYR A 55 -5.98 -5.03 4.56
N GLY A 56 -6.51 -6.11 5.12
CA GLY A 56 -6.65 -7.40 4.45
C GLY A 56 -7.96 -8.10 4.82
N ARG A 57 -8.32 -9.09 4.02
CA ARG A 57 -9.51 -9.93 4.21
C ARG A 57 -9.18 -11.36 3.80
N GLY A 58 -9.56 -12.33 4.63
CA GLY A 58 -9.34 -13.76 4.32
C GLY A 58 -7.87 -14.14 4.12
N GLY A 59 -6.94 -13.51 4.85
CA GLY A 59 -5.51 -13.80 4.75
C GLY A 59 -4.77 -13.14 3.58
N ARG A 60 -5.42 -12.22 2.86
CA ARG A 60 -4.85 -11.50 1.70
C ARG A 60 -4.86 -10.01 1.95
N ALA A 61 -3.78 -9.31 1.56
CA ALA A 61 -3.78 -7.86 1.56
C ALA A 61 -4.75 -7.33 0.49
N VAL A 62 -5.48 -6.29 0.84
CA VAL A 62 -6.41 -5.60 -0.05
C VAL A 62 -5.86 -4.21 -0.37
N SER A 63 -5.44 -3.48 0.66
CA SER A 63 -4.97 -2.11 0.49
C SER A 63 -4.01 -1.67 1.59
N ILE A 64 -3.24 -0.63 1.27
CA ILE A 64 -2.40 0.08 2.22
C ILE A 64 -2.72 1.57 2.21
N VAL A 65 -2.42 2.23 3.34
CA VAL A 65 -2.38 3.68 3.49
C VAL A 65 -0.97 4.07 3.91
N ALA A 66 -0.32 4.90 3.09
CA ALA A 66 0.96 5.54 3.39
C ALA A 66 0.70 6.99 3.80
N SER A 67 0.84 7.28 5.10
CA SER A 67 0.49 8.60 5.68
C SER A 67 1.54 9.13 6.66
N GLY A 68 2.79 8.65 6.56
CA GLY A 68 3.90 9.15 7.37
C GLY A 68 3.97 8.62 8.81
N GLY A 69 3.18 7.58 9.15
CA GLY A 69 3.28 6.91 10.45
C GLY A 69 4.56 6.09 10.62
N TYR A 70 5.24 5.76 9.53
CA TYR A 70 6.53 5.08 9.49
C TYR A 70 7.40 5.74 8.40
N PRO A 71 8.73 5.53 8.42
CA PRO A 71 9.65 6.09 7.43
C PRO A 71 9.58 5.35 6.09
N ASP A 72 8.50 5.62 5.34
CA ASP A 72 8.29 5.15 3.98
C ASP A 72 9.15 5.95 2.99
N GLU A 73 9.69 5.30 1.95
CA GLU A 73 10.36 5.97 0.84
C GLU A 73 9.44 5.97 -0.39
N ASP A 74 9.02 7.15 -0.80
CA ASP A 74 7.96 7.31 -1.80
C ASP A 74 8.49 7.95 -3.08
N HIS A 75 8.72 7.12 -4.09
CA HIS A 75 9.19 7.51 -5.42
C HIS A 75 8.06 7.48 -6.47
N GLY A 76 6.79 7.50 -6.04
CA GLY A 76 5.64 7.53 -6.93
C GLY A 76 5.29 6.13 -7.40
N ASP A 77 5.81 5.72 -8.56
CA ASP A 77 5.56 4.38 -9.11
C ASP A 77 6.26 3.28 -8.30
N ILE A 78 7.28 3.64 -7.52
CA ILE A 78 7.93 2.76 -6.55
C ILE A 78 7.67 3.31 -5.15
N LEU A 79 7.15 2.47 -4.26
CA LEU A 79 6.95 2.79 -2.86
C LEU A 79 7.64 1.72 -2.00
N ILE A 80 8.59 2.14 -1.17
CA ILE A 80 9.17 1.28 -0.12
C ILE A 80 8.37 1.52 1.15
N TYR A 81 7.36 0.67 1.34
CA TYR A 81 6.43 0.76 2.46
C TYR A 81 6.97 0.03 3.68
N THR A 82 6.88 0.68 4.83
CA THR A 82 7.26 0.09 6.11
C THR A 82 6.06 -0.65 6.70
N GLY A 83 6.30 -1.88 7.16
CA GLY A 83 5.34 -2.71 7.85
C GLY A 83 4.91 -2.12 9.18
N THR A 84 4.07 -2.87 9.90
CA THR A 84 3.52 -2.44 11.18
C THR A 84 4.00 -3.33 12.32
N GLY A 85 4.04 -2.76 13.52
CA GLY A 85 4.39 -3.44 14.76
C GLY A 85 5.58 -2.81 15.45
N GLY A 86 5.77 -3.17 16.72
CA GLY A 86 6.91 -2.78 17.53
C GLY A 86 7.03 -1.31 17.93
N LYS A 87 5.96 -0.52 17.77
CA LYS A 87 5.85 0.79 18.40
C LYS A 87 5.23 0.69 19.80
N GLU A 88 5.64 1.60 20.68
CA GLU A 88 5.10 1.69 22.04
C GLU A 88 3.57 1.83 22.05
N ASN A 89 3.02 2.74 21.25
CA ASN A 89 1.57 2.90 21.12
C ASN A 89 1.04 2.11 19.92
N THR A 90 0.81 0.82 20.14
CA THR A 90 0.28 -0.10 19.13
C THR A 90 -1.13 0.24 18.62
N ARG A 91 -1.94 0.96 19.42
CA ARG A 91 -3.34 1.28 19.08
C ARG A 91 -3.45 2.33 17.98
N PHE A 92 -2.62 3.37 18.07
CA PHE A 92 -2.62 4.48 17.12
C PHE A 92 -1.48 4.40 16.11
N GLY A 93 -0.47 3.55 16.37
CA GLY A 93 0.72 3.46 15.51
C GLY A 93 1.67 4.65 15.69
N ASP A 94 1.57 5.32 16.84
CA ASP A 94 2.34 6.50 17.19
C ASP A 94 3.41 6.16 18.23
N GLY A 95 4.30 7.11 18.49
CA GLY A 95 5.42 6.93 19.41
C GLY A 95 6.61 6.19 18.79
N PRO A 96 7.69 6.03 19.58
CA PRO A 96 8.93 5.45 19.12
C PRO A 96 8.80 3.94 18.85
N GLN A 97 9.69 3.44 18.00
CA GLN A 97 9.92 2.01 17.86
C GLN A 97 10.62 1.49 19.14
N VAL A 98 10.16 0.36 19.68
CA VAL A 98 10.66 -0.25 20.93
C VAL A 98 11.01 -1.74 20.80
N GLU A 99 10.68 -2.36 19.66
CA GLU A 99 11.10 -3.73 19.32
C GLU A 99 11.16 -3.94 17.80
N ASP A 100 11.80 -5.01 17.37
CA ASP A 100 11.81 -5.41 15.97
C ASP A 100 10.41 -5.77 15.46
N GLN A 101 10.08 -5.29 14.26
CA GLN A 101 8.93 -5.78 13.53
C GLN A 101 9.10 -7.24 13.12
N LYS A 102 7.97 -7.91 12.86
CA LYS A 102 7.97 -9.32 12.47
C LYS A 102 7.08 -9.54 11.26
N PHE A 103 7.56 -10.32 10.29
CA PHE A 103 6.71 -10.79 9.19
C PHE A 103 5.60 -11.73 9.64
N SER A 104 5.69 -12.28 10.86
CA SER A 104 4.60 -13.06 11.48
C SER A 104 3.45 -12.19 11.98
N HIS A 105 3.64 -10.87 12.11
CA HIS A 105 2.56 -9.94 12.43
C HIS A 105 1.45 -10.07 11.36
N PRO A 106 0.16 -10.19 11.74
CA PRO A 106 -0.92 -10.54 10.80
C PRO A 106 -0.97 -9.65 9.56
N HIS A 107 -0.81 -8.34 9.73
CA HIS A 107 -0.84 -7.37 8.64
C HIS A 107 0.38 -7.49 7.70
N ASN A 108 1.59 -7.66 8.26
CA ASN A 108 2.81 -7.86 7.48
C ASN A 108 2.74 -9.18 6.71
N LYS A 109 2.18 -10.23 7.33
CA LYS A 109 1.92 -11.52 6.70
C LYS A 109 0.98 -11.40 5.50
N TRP A 110 -0.05 -10.55 5.57
CA TRP A 110 -0.95 -10.30 4.44
C TRP A 110 -0.26 -9.64 3.25
N LEU A 111 0.58 -8.62 3.48
CA LEU A 111 1.37 -7.99 2.41
C LEU A 111 2.40 -8.96 1.82
N ARG A 112 3.11 -9.70 2.67
CA ARG A 112 4.07 -10.71 2.21
C ARG A 112 3.39 -11.82 1.41
N SER A 113 2.17 -12.20 1.78
CA SER A 113 1.34 -13.13 0.99
C SER A 113 0.97 -12.56 -0.38
N ALA A 114 0.71 -11.25 -0.48
CA ALA A 114 0.44 -10.59 -1.77
C ALA A 114 1.65 -10.61 -2.70
N MET A 115 2.87 -10.51 -2.16
CA MET A 115 4.12 -10.71 -2.92
C MET A 115 4.19 -12.11 -3.53
N TYR A 116 4.05 -13.16 -2.73
CA TYR A 116 4.14 -14.53 -3.24
C TYR A 116 3.03 -14.87 -4.24
N ARG A 117 1.84 -14.28 -4.08
CA ARG A 117 0.69 -14.51 -4.94
C ARG A 117 0.63 -13.57 -6.16
N GLN A 118 1.52 -12.58 -6.23
CA GLN A 118 1.49 -11.52 -7.24
C GLN A 118 0.10 -10.88 -7.37
N THR A 119 -0.56 -10.65 -6.23
CA THR A 119 -1.88 -10.02 -6.21
C THR A 119 -1.74 -8.51 -6.02
N PRO A 120 -2.39 -7.69 -6.88
CA PRO A 120 -2.31 -6.25 -6.73
C PRO A 120 -2.91 -5.77 -5.41
N VAL A 121 -2.24 -4.82 -4.77
CA VAL A 121 -2.65 -4.13 -3.55
C VAL A 121 -2.98 -2.69 -3.91
N HIS A 122 -4.11 -2.18 -3.42
CA HIS A 122 -4.49 -0.79 -3.64
C HIS A 122 -3.69 0.15 -2.72
N VAL A 123 -3.06 1.17 -3.29
CA VAL A 123 -2.27 2.16 -2.54
C VAL A 123 -3.06 3.45 -2.41
N ILE A 124 -3.20 3.92 -1.17
CA ILE A 124 -3.78 5.20 -0.84
C ILE A 124 -2.70 6.02 -0.14
N ARG A 125 -2.43 7.23 -0.62
CA ARG A 125 -1.55 8.17 0.07
C ARG A 125 -2.39 9.10 0.94
N GLY A 126 -2.05 9.18 2.21
CA GLY A 126 -2.56 10.22 3.12
C GLY A 126 -1.60 11.40 3.16
N LYS A 127 -2.06 12.51 3.73
CA LYS A 127 -1.22 13.68 4.02
C LYS A 127 0.11 13.26 4.65
N ASN A 128 1.20 13.54 3.96
CA ASN A 128 2.56 13.30 4.44
C ASN A 128 3.48 14.37 3.82
N ARG A 129 4.15 15.16 4.65
CA ARG A 129 5.03 16.24 4.16
C ARG A 129 6.33 15.73 3.55
N ASN A 130 6.70 14.49 3.86
CA ASN A 130 7.94 13.86 3.39
C ASN A 130 7.77 13.13 2.05
N SER A 131 6.58 13.19 1.43
CA SER A 131 6.32 12.62 0.12
C SER A 131 5.83 13.70 -0.85
N LEU A 132 6.45 13.77 -2.03
CA LEU A 132 6.01 14.64 -3.12
C LEU A 132 4.71 14.16 -3.78
N TRP A 133 4.33 12.91 -3.55
CA TRP A 133 3.18 12.23 -4.15
C TRP A 133 1.98 12.20 -3.21
N ALA A 134 2.20 12.42 -1.91
CA ALA A 134 1.12 12.54 -0.95
C ALA A 134 0.28 13.79 -1.22
N PRO A 135 -1.05 13.74 -1.00
CA PRO A 135 -1.89 14.92 -1.13
C PRO A 135 -1.52 15.96 -0.06
N GLU A 136 -1.85 17.24 -0.32
CA GLU A 136 -1.67 18.31 0.67
C GLU A 136 -2.49 18.08 1.94
N ASP A 137 -3.68 17.49 1.78
CA ASP A 137 -4.57 17.12 2.87
C ASP A 137 -5.40 15.88 2.54
N GLY A 138 -5.97 15.24 3.56
CA GLY A 138 -6.82 14.06 3.39
C GLY A 138 -6.09 12.82 2.84
N TYR A 139 -6.76 12.10 1.96
CA TYR A 139 -6.32 10.83 1.37
C TYR A 139 -6.63 10.80 -0.13
N CYS A 140 -5.73 10.22 -0.94
CA CYS A 140 -5.88 10.03 -2.39
C CYS A 140 -5.62 8.56 -2.75
N TYR A 141 -6.46 7.97 -3.58
CA TYR A 141 -6.22 6.64 -4.13
C TYR A 141 -5.40 6.69 -5.42
N ASP A 142 -4.22 6.07 -5.38
CA ASP A 142 -3.19 6.21 -6.43
C ASP A 142 -3.04 4.97 -7.32
N GLY A 143 -3.94 4.01 -7.16
CA GLY A 143 -4.02 2.82 -8.00
C GLY A 143 -3.49 1.55 -7.33
N LYS A 144 -3.34 0.53 -8.16
CA LYS A 144 -2.88 -0.80 -7.81
C LYS A 144 -1.38 -0.93 -7.99
N TYR A 145 -0.74 -1.62 -7.04
CA TYR A 145 0.68 -1.92 -7.04
C TYR A 145 0.90 -3.40 -6.76
N LEU A 146 1.97 -3.98 -7.28
CA LEU A 146 2.44 -5.31 -6.92
C LEU A 146 3.53 -5.19 -5.86
N VAL A 147 3.47 -6.06 -4.85
CA VAL A 147 4.59 -6.22 -3.92
C VAL A 147 5.64 -7.08 -4.63
N THR A 148 6.79 -6.49 -4.93
CA THR A 148 7.87 -7.15 -5.69
C THR A 148 8.96 -7.71 -4.79
N ASP A 149 9.12 -7.14 -3.59
CA ASP A 149 10.08 -7.63 -2.60
C ASP A 149 9.62 -7.36 -1.15
N ALA A 150 10.14 -8.13 -0.20
CA ALA A 150 9.91 -8.00 1.23
C ALA A 150 11.14 -8.43 2.03
N TYR A 151 11.73 -7.49 2.79
CA TYR A 151 12.98 -7.70 3.53
C TYR A 151 12.94 -6.99 4.90
N MET A 152 13.92 -7.27 5.75
CA MET A 152 14.11 -6.56 7.02
C MET A 152 15.18 -5.48 6.83
N ASP A 153 14.96 -4.30 7.36
CA ASP A 153 15.92 -3.19 7.30
C ASP A 153 15.99 -2.44 8.63
N LYS A 154 17.08 -1.74 8.90
CA LYS A 154 17.23 -0.97 10.13
C LYS A 154 16.37 0.29 10.10
N SER A 155 15.82 0.67 11.25
CA SER A 155 15.15 1.95 11.40
C SER A 155 16.10 3.10 11.03
N PRO A 156 15.69 4.06 10.17
CA PRO A 156 16.52 5.21 9.83
C PRO A 156 16.64 6.24 10.96
N GLU A 157 15.88 6.10 12.05
CA GLU A 157 15.93 7.00 13.20
C GLU A 157 17.22 6.80 14.01
N ASP A 158 17.43 5.59 14.55
CA ASP A 158 18.58 5.25 15.41
C ASP A 158 19.28 3.95 15.00
N GLY A 159 18.76 3.24 14.00
CA GLY A 159 19.26 1.94 13.56
C GLY A 159 19.10 0.81 14.59
N GLN A 160 18.38 1.04 15.68
CA GLN A 160 18.29 0.09 16.80
C GLN A 160 17.41 -1.11 16.48
N PHE A 161 16.29 -0.88 15.80
CA PHE A 161 15.27 -1.89 15.52
C PHE A 161 15.17 -2.22 14.04
N MET A 162 14.80 -3.45 13.75
CA MET A 162 14.53 -3.95 12.41
C MET A 162 13.06 -3.74 12.03
N LEU A 163 12.82 -3.18 10.86
CA LEU A 163 11.53 -2.90 10.28
C LEU A 163 11.27 -3.86 9.10
N CYS A 164 10.03 -4.32 8.94
CA CYS A 164 9.64 -5.02 7.72
C CYS A 164 9.50 -3.99 6.60
N LYS A 165 10.25 -4.11 5.51
CA LYS A 165 10.11 -3.27 4.32
C LYS A 165 9.45 -4.07 3.20
N PHE A 166 8.60 -3.41 2.44
CA PHE A 166 7.92 -3.95 1.27
C PHE A 166 8.15 -3.03 0.09
N ARG A 167 8.71 -3.55 -1.00
CA ARG A 167 8.85 -2.79 -2.25
C ARG A 167 7.61 -3.00 -3.09
N LEU A 168 6.87 -1.93 -3.35
CA LEU A 168 5.68 -1.92 -4.19
C LEU A 168 5.98 -1.22 -5.52
N GLU A 169 5.63 -1.85 -6.63
CA GLU A 169 5.71 -1.26 -7.97
C GLU A 169 4.31 -1.08 -8.56
N ARG A 170 4.06 0.08 -9.16
CA ARG A 170 2.77 0.42 -9.74
C ARG A 170 2.46 -0.43 -10.96
N VAL A 171 1.23 -0.94 -11.04
CA VAL A 171 0.77 -1.70 -12.20
C VAL A 171 0.63 -0.76 -13.42
N PRO A 172 1.20 -1.11 -14.60
CA PRO A 172 1.08 -0.30 -15.82
C PRO A 172 -0.37 -0.12 -16.30
N GLY A 173 -0.60 0.90 -17.14
CA GLY A 173 -1.90 1.15 -17.79
C GLY A 173 -2.94 1.86 -16.92
N GLN A 174 -2.55 2.39 -15.76
CA GLN A 174 -3.38 3.24 -14.90
C GLN A 174 -3.11 4.72 -15.21
N PRO A 175 -4.03 5.66 -14.88
CA PRO A 175 -3.78 7.10 -15.01
C PRO A 175 -2.46 7.52 -14.35
N GLN A 176 -1.78 8.50 -14.93
CA GLN A 176 -0.49 8.98 -14.43
C GLN A 176 -0.60 9.54 -13.00
N LEU A 177 0.44 9.34 -12.19
CA LEU A 177 0.54 10.01 -10.90
C LEU A 177 0.94 11.46 -11.09
N THR A 178 0.40 12.34 -10.26
CA THR A 178 0.78 13.74 -10.19
C THR A 178 1.59 14.00 -8.93
N LYS A 179 2.68 14.75 -9.05
CA LYS A 179 3.33 15.33 -7.87
C LYS A 179 2.45 16.45 -7.34
N ASN A 180 2.26 16.48 -6.04
CA ASN A 180 1.46 17.52 -5.37
C ASN A 180 2.35 18.61 -4.74
N ARG A 181 3.67 18.46 -4.87
CA ARG A 181 4.68 19.39 -4.35
C ARG A 181 5.84 19.49 -5.34
N GLU A 182 6.39 20.69 -5.46
CA GLU A 182 7.69 20.93 -6.10
C GLU A 182 8.81 20.77 -5.06
N MET A 183 9.99 20.31 -5.48
CA MET A 183 11.17 20.12 -4.60
C MET A 183 11.86 21.45 -4.30
#